data_AF-A0A1Y1HVB5-F1
#
_entry.id   AF-A0A1Y1HVB5-F1
#
_cell.length_a   1.000
_cell.length_b   1.000
_cell.length_c   1.000
_cell.angle_alpha   90.00
_cell.angle_beta   90.00
_cell.angle_gamma   90.00
#
_symmetry.space_group_name_H-M   'P 1'
#
loop_
_entity.id
_entity.type
_entity.pdbx_description
1 polymer ?
#
loop_
_entity_poly.entity_id
_entity_poly.type
_entity_poly.pdbx_seq_one_letter_code
_entity_poly.pdbx_strand_id
1 'polypeptide(L)'
;MQTDLDRIQAEGPAKISRLQTELAALQKCLDAANEEKKRREGELKSKRAALRNVVAQRDGLRAGTSKLQERVAAEKRKRADISKEVSLLQSELERARKAVRDLENATAARARESDRFYYVLAFNGQVGSIPRSVLASAPESVLYKMYCGAWDYARDEDGRAIVTCHPDRWAAILEHLATGAVPLQRDSQLLEQARFWNLRRLVARLEALTPGVTVRNDRDEMGFKARLTFVDVTSEYDKYGAELSLTYATPGKRWWKVKVDKDGVFQYPLWTPDTKLRKVTVRSKFGLLLHGRRLFADWETQEFSEGKVEKGWGHRWSDLGYSIHQLDPKAGPGGITTPFPACNPP
;
A
#
# COMPACT_ATOMS: atom_id res chain seq x y z
N MET A 1 -81.33 126.60 58.80
CA MET A 1 -82.04 125.51 58.08
C MET A 1 -82.28 125.79 56.60
N GLN A 2 -82.14 127.02 56.08
CA GLN A 2 -82.28 127.30 54.64
C GLN A 2 -80.94 127.23 53.85
N THR A 3 -79.79 127.31 54.54
CA THR A 3 -78.45 127.39 53.94
C THR A 3 -77.78 126.04 53.62
N ASP A 4 -78.30 124.94 54.16
CA ASP A 4 -77.80 123.58 53.85
C ASP A 4 -78.48 122.98 52.62
N LEU A 5 -79.63 123.52 52.19
CA LEU A 5 -80.35 123.08 50.98
C LEU A 5 -79.66 123.57 49.70
N ASP A 6 -79.14 124.80 49.69
CA ASP A 6 -78.48 125.39 48.51
C ASP A 6 -77.12 124.74 48.21
N ARG A 7 -76.43 124.22 49.23
CA ARG A 7 -75.16 123.49 49.07
C ARG A 7 -75.38 122.09 48.46
N ILE A 8 -76.51 121.46 48.76
CA ILE A 8 -76.93 120.18 48.15
C ILE A 8 -77.38 120.39 46.69
N GLN A 9 -77.97 121.54 46.35
CA GLN A 9 -78.38 121.86 44.97
C GLN A 9 -77.23 122.26 44.04
N ALA A 10 -76.10 122.79 44.56
CA ALA A 10 -74.92 123.13 43.75
C ALA A 10 -73.87 122.00 43.66
N GLU A 11 -73.65 121.21 44.71
CA GLU A 11 -72.65 120.12 44.73
C GLU A 11 -73.22 118.76 44.28
N GLY A 12 -74.55 118.59 44.34
CA GLY A 12 -75.25 117.36 43.92
C GLY A 12 -75.02 116.97 42.45
N PRO A 13 -75.17 117.88 41.47
CA PRO A 13 -74.98 117.56 40.05
C PRO A 13 -73.52 117.21 39.71
N ALA A 14 -72.55 117.91 40.31
CA ALA A 14 -71.13 117.66 40.09
C ALA A 14 -70.66 116.33 40.71
N LYS A 15 -71.19 115.97 41.88
CA LYS A 15 -70.90 114.68 42.54
C LYS A 15 -71.58 113.51 41.83
N ILE A 16 -72.79 113.69 41.30
CA ILE A 16 -73.49 112.70 40.46
C ILE A 16 -72.72 112.48 39.16
N SER A 17 -72.27 113.55 38.47
CA SER A 17 -71.48 113.43 37.24
C SER A 17 -70.14 112.73 37.46
N ARG A 18 -69.45 113.02 38.57
CA ARG A 18 -68.21 112.32 38.96
C ARG A 18 -68.45 110.84 39.26
N LEU A 19 -69.50 110.51 40.00
CA LEU A 19 -69.90 109.12 40.27
C LEU A 19 -70.34 108.38 39.01
N GLN A 20 -70.99 109.04 38.05
CA GLN A 20 -71.33 108.48 36.74
C GLN A 20 -70.08 108.21 35.90
N THR A 21 -69.08 109.09 35.96
CA THR A 21 -67.79 108.91 35.27
C THR A 21 -66.98 107.77 35.90
N GLU A 22 -66.98 107.66 37.23
CA GLU A 22 -66.35 106.55 37.97
C GLU A 22 -67.08 105.23 37.71
N LEU A 23 -68.42 105.21 37.68
CA LEU A 23 -69.21 104.04 37.29
C LEU A 23 -68.90 103.60 35.86
N ALA A 24 -68.84 104.54 34.90
CA ALA A 24 -68.50 104.22 33.51
C ALA A 24 -67.06 103.68 33.39
N ALA A 25 -66.10 104.24 34.14
CA ALA A 25 -64.73 103.76 34.19
C ALA A 25 -64.63 102.37 34.82
N LEU A 26 -65.35 102.12 35.92
CA LEU A 26 -65.42 100.82 36.58
C LEU A 26 -66.10 99.77 35.70
N GLN A 27 -67.17 100.14 34.99
CA GLN A 27 -67.84 99.26 34.03
C GLN A 27 -66.89 98.88 32.89
N LYS A 28 -66.15 99.86 32.35
CA LYS A 28 -65.14 99.62 31.31
C LYS A 28 -64.00 98.73 31.81
N CYS A 29 -63.55 98.91 33.06
CA CYS A 29 -62.56 98.02 33.69
C CYS A 29 -63.10 96.61 33.91
N LEU A 30 -64.37 96.48 34.31
CA LEU A 30 -65.03 95.19 34.50
C LEU A 30 -65.16 94.44 33.16
N ASP A 31 -65.56 95.14 32.10
CA ASP A 31 -65.67 94.57 30.75
C ASP A 31 -64.29 94.13 30.24
N ALA A 32 -63.26 94.96 30.42
CA ALA A 32 -61.88 94.61 30.06
C ALA A 32 -61.36 93.39 30.86
N ALA A 33 -61.66 93.32 32.16
CA ALA A 33 -61.31 92.18 33.00
C ALA A 33 -62.06 90.90 32.59
N ASN A 34 -63.33 91.02 32.19
CA ASN A 34 -64.12 89.90 31.68
C ASN A 34 -63.58 89.38 30.34
N GLU A 35 -63.17 90.27 29.43
CA GLU A 35 -62.54 89.87 28.17
C GLU A 35 -61.17 89.22 28.39
N GLU A 36 -60.34 89.75 29.30
CA GLU A 36 -59.07 89.12 29.67
C GLU A 36 -59.27 87.76 30.34
N LYS A 37 -60.32 87.61 31.18
CA LYS A 37 -60.72 86.32 31.75
C LYS A 37 -61.10 85.33 30.65
N LYS A 38 -61.96 85.72 29.68
CA LYS A 38 -62.33 84.88 28.54
C LYS A 38 -61.11 84.48 27.70
N ARG A 39 -60.18 85.41 27.46
CA ARG A 39 -58.92 85.16 26.74
C ARG A 39 -58.07 84.11 27.46
N ARG A 40 -57.89 84.25 28.78
CA ARG A 40 -57.15 83.29 29.62
C ARG A 40 -57.84 81.93 29.68
N GLU A 41 -59.16 81.88 29.76
CA GLU A 41 -59.93 80.63 29.70
C GLU A 41 -59.75 79.92 28.34
N GLY A 42 -59.76 80.68 27.24
CA GLY A 42 -59.45 80.18 25.90
C GLY A 42 -58.03 79.61 25.80
N GLU A 43 -57.03 80.33 26.30
CA GLU A 43 -55.64 79.85 26.35
C GLU A 43 -55.49 78.60 27.21
N LEU A 44 -56.11 78.56 28.39
CA LEU A 44 -56.08 77.39 29.28
C LEU A 44 -56.73 76.19 28.60
N LYS A 45 -57.85 76.38 27.89
CA LYS A 45 -58.51 75.33 27.12
C LYS A 45 -57.60 74.80 26.01
N SER A 46 -56.93 75.69 25.27
CA SER A 46 -55.95 75.33 24.24
C SER A 46 -54.75 74.56 24.82
N LYS A 47 -54.14 75.07 25.90
CA LYS A 47 -53.04 74.41 26.60
C LYS A 47 -53.43 73.04 27.15
N ARG A 48 -54.64 72.89 27.70
CA ARG A 48 -55.17 71.58 28.15
C ARG A 48 -55.38 70.61 27.00
N ALA A 49 -55.80 71.07 25.83
CA ALA A 49 -55.90 70.24 24.63
C ALA A 49 -54.50 69.79 24.16
N ALA A 50 -53.53 70.71 24.09
CA ALA A 50 -52.15 70.39 23.73
C ALA A 50 -51.52 69.38 24.70
N LEU A 51 -51.71 69.57 26.02
CA LEU A 51 -51.21 68.64 27.03
C LEU A 51 -51.81 67.24 26.87
N ARG A 52 -53.12 67.14 26.58
CA ARG A 52 -53.76 65.84 26.29
C ARG A 52 -53.14 65.14 25.08
N ASN A 53 -52.84 65.89 24.01
CA ASN A 53 -52.16 65.33 22.84
C ASN A 53 -50.75 64.84 23.16
N VAL A 54 -49.97 65.60 23.94
CA VAL A 54 -48.62 65.19 24.37
C VAL A 54 -48.67 63.95 25.27
N VAL A 55 -49.63 63.87 26.20
CA VAL A 55 -49.81 62.69 27.06
C VAL A 55 -50.18 61.47 26.21
N ALA A 56 -51.10 61.61 25.25
CA ALA A 56 -51.46 60.53 24.33
C ALA A 56 -50.25 60.06 23.48
N GLN A 57 -49.44 61.00 22.98
CA GLN A 57 -48.20 60.67 22.26
C GLN A 57 -47.19 59.94 23.15
N ARG A 58 -46.98 60.43 24.38
CA ARG A 58 -46.10 59.78 25.37
C ARG A 58 -46.55 58.35 25.67
N ASP A 59 -47.85 58.14 25.86
CA ASP A 59 -48.40 56.83 26.18
C ASP A 59 -48.30 55.89 24.97
N GLY A 60 -48.51 56.39 23.75
CA GLY A 60 -48.24 55.67 22.51
C GLY A 60 -46.78 55.25 22.35
N LEU A 61 -45.84 56.17 22.62
CA LEU A 61 -44.40 55.86 22.62
C LEU A 61 -44.05 54.84 23.70
N ARG A 62 -44.59 54.96 24.91
CA ARG A 62 -44.36 54.01 26.01
C ARG A 62 -44.83 52.61 25.64
N ALA A 63 -46.01 52.48 25.02
CA ALA A 63 -46.51 51.21 24.51
C ALA A 63 -45.61 50.64 23.40
N GLY A 64 -45.11 51.50 22.50
CA GLY A 64 -44.13 51.12 21.47
C GLY A 64 -42.83 50.59 22.07
N THR A 65 -42.27 51.27 23.07
CA THR A 65 -41.04 50.85 23.76
C THR A 65 -41.22 49.52 24.47
N SER A 66 -42.38 49.28 25.12
CA SER A 66 -42.70 48.00 25.75
C SER A 66 -42.71 46.85 24.74
N LYS A 67 -43.35 47.04 23.58
CA LYS A 67 -43.37 46.03 22.50
C LYS A 67 -41.97 45.74 21.95
N LEU A 68 -41.13 46.76 21.79
CA LEU A 68 -39.74 46.57 21.35
C LEU A 68 -38.91 45.81 22.39
N GLN A 69 -39.09 46.11 23.68
CA GLN A 69 -38.43 45.38 24.76
C GLN A 69 -38.80 43.89 24.76
N GLU A 70 -40.08 43.56 24.58
CA GLU A 70 -40.55 42.17 24.45
C GLU A 70 -39.93 41.46 23.25
N ARG A 71 -39.87 42.12 22.07
CA ARG A 71 -39.23 41.55 20.87
C ARG A 71 -37.74 41.30 21.08
N VAL A 72 -37.03 42.24 21.71
CA VAL A 72 -35.60 42.08 22.02
C VAL A 72 -35.39 40.92 23.00
N ALA A 73 -36.25 40.78 24.01
CA ALA A 73 -36.17 39.65 24.95
C ALA A 73 -36.43 38.30 24.23
N ALA A 74 -37.41 38.24 23.33
CA ALA A 74 -37.71 37.05 22.55
C ALA A 74 -36.55 36.67 21.62
N GLU A 75 -35.96 37.62 20.90
CA GLU A 75 -34.82 37.37 20.02
C GLU A 75 -33.56 36.97 20.80
N LYS A 76 -33.34 37.52 22.00
CA LYS A 76 -32.25 37.08 22.89
C LYS A 76 -32.39 35.62 23.29
N ARG A 77 -33.62 35.15 23.57
CA ARG A 77 -33.89 33.73 23.88
C ARG A 77 -33.59 32.84 22.68
N LYS A 78 -34.09 33.20 21.49
CA LYS A 78 -33.79 32.46 20.24
C LYS A 78 -32.28 32.38 19.98
N ARG A 79 -31.55 33.48 20.15
CA ARG A 79 -30.08 33.48 20.01
C ARG A 79 -29.40 32.56 21.01
N ALA A 80 -29.86 32.52 22.25
CA ALA A 80 -29.32 31.62 23.26
C ALA A 80 -29.55 30.15 22.89
N ASP A 81 -30.73 29.82 22.35
CA ASP A 81 -31.04 28.44 21.96
C ASP A 81 -30.26 28.01 20.70
N ILE A 82 -30.17 28.87 19.68
CA ILE A 82 -29.31 28.64 18.52
C ILE A 82 -27.84 28.48 18.95
N SER A 83 -27.37 29.29 19.91
CA SER A 83 -26.00 29.18 20.42
C SER A 83 -25.74 27.83 21.08
N LYS A 84 -26.72 27.24 21.78
CA LYS A 84 -26.59 25.90 22.35
C LYS A 84 -26.52 24.83 21.26
N GLU A 85 -27.37 24.95 20.25
CA GLU A 85 -27.42 24.02 19.11
C GLU A 85 -26.09 24.03 18.34
N VAL A 86 -25.54 25.22 18.06
CA VAL A 86 -24.23 25.36 17.42
C VAL A 86 -23.13 24.70 18.26
N SER A 87 -23.13 24.88 19.58
CA SER A 87 -22.15 24.24 20.46
C SER A 87 -22.26 22.70 20.46
N LEU A 88 -23.48 22.17 20.39
CA LEU A 88 -23.74 20.73 20.32
C LEU A 88 -23.22 20.16 19.00
N LEU A 89 -23.59 20.78 17.87
CA LEU A 89 -23.17 20.36 16.53
C LEU A 89 -21.64 20.44 16.36
N GLN A 90 -21.00 21.48 16.91
CA GLN A 90 -19.52 21.57 16.92
C GLN A 90 -18.88 20.40 17.68
N SER A 91 -19.45 20.03 18.82
CA SER A 91 -18.95 18.90 19.63
C SER A 91 -19.17 17.55 18.94
N GLU A 92 -20.24 17.40 18.16
CA GLU A 92 -20.49 16.21 17.33
C GLU A 92 -19.55 16.13 16.13
N LEU A 93 -19.32 17.25 15.44
CA LEU A 93 -18.39 17.34 14.32
C LEU A 93 -16.97 16.94 14.73
N GLU A 94 -16.49 17.43 15.88
CA GLU A 94 -15.17 17.07 16.40
C GLU A 94 -15.07 15.59 16.79
N ARG A 95 -16.13 15.03 17.38
CA ARG A 95 -16.21 13.57 17.64
C ARG A 95 -16.15 12.76 16.35
N ALA A 96 -16.90 13.16 15.32
CA ALA A 96 -16.89 12.50 14.02
C ALA A 96 -15.51 12.60 13.34
N ARG A 97 -14.87 13.77 13.34
CA ARG A 97 -13.51 13.97 12.80
C ARG A 97 -12.47 13.11 13.51
N LYS A 98 -12.59 12.96 14.83
CA LYS A 98 -11.72 12.05 15.59
C LYS A 98 -11.94 10.60 15.18
N ALA A 99 -13.19 10.15 15.11
CA ALA A 99 -13.52 8.78 14.70
C ALA A 99 -13.02 8.45 13.29
N VAL A 100 -13.13 9.39 12.34
CA VAL A 100 -12.57 9.22 10.99
C VAL A 100 -11.05 9.06 11.02
N ARG A 101 -10.33 9.92 11.76
CA ARG A 101 -8.87 9.78 11.91
C ARG A 101 -8.46 8.45 12.55
N ASP A 102 -9.20 8.01 13.55
CA ASP A 102 -8.95 6.72 14.21
C ASP A 102 -9.16 5.54 13.24
N LEU A 103 -10.19 5.60 12.38
CA LEU A 103 -10.43 4.62 11.32
C LEU A 103 -9.35 4.66 10.23
N GLU A 104 -8.91 5.84 9.81
CA GLU A 104 -7.81 5.99 8.85
C GLU A 104 -6.49 5.41 9.39
N ASN A 105 -6.18 5.67 10.67
CA ASN A 105 -5.00 5.10 11.31
C ASN A 105 -5.11 3.57 11.43
N ALA A 106 -6.28 3.05 11.80
CA ALA A 106 -6.52 1.61 11.90
C ALA A 106 -6.44 0.91 10.53
N THR A 107 -6.98 1.54 9.48
CA THR A 107 -6.90 0.99 8.11
C THR A 107 -5.48 1.03 7.56
N ALA A 108 -4.72 2.11 7.80
CA ALA A 108 -3.31 2.17 7.45
C ALA A 108 -2.47 1.11 8.21
N ALA A 109 -2.77 0.87 9.49
CA ALA A 109 -2.13 -0.19 10.27
C ALA A 109 -2.43 -1.58 9.69
N ARG A 110 -3.71 -1.86 9.39
CA ARG A 110 -4.12 -3.13 8.74
C ARG A 110 -3.50 -3.31 7.36
N ALA A 111 -3.39 -2.25 6.57
CA ALA A 111 -2.74 -2.32 5.26
C ALA A 111 -1.26 -2.73 5.39
N ARG A 112 -0.53 -2.14 6.36
CA ARG A 112 0.87 -2.50 6.65
C ARG A 112 1.01 -3.93 7.17
N GLU A 113 0.10 -4.40 8.01
CA GLU A 113 0.06 -5.80 8.46
C GLU A 113 -0.25 -6.75 7.30
N SER A 114 -1.23 -6.40 6.45
CA SER A 114 -1.59 -7.22 5.29
C SER A 114 -0.45 -7.33 4.27
N ASP A 115 0.50 -6.41 4.28
CA ASP A 115 1.66 -6.42 3.37
C ASP A 115 2.77 -7.39 3.81
N ARG A 116 2.61 -8.06 4.96
CA ARG A 116 3.59 -9.00 5.51
C ARG A 116 2.98 -10.38 5.76
N PHE A 117 3.73 -11.39 5.36
CA PHE A 117 3.47 -12.78 5.70
C PHE A 117 4.17 -13.12 7.01
N TYR A 118 3.41 -13.21 8.09
CA TYR A 118 3.92 -13.61 9.40
C TYR A 118 3.97 -15.13 9.51
N TYR A 119 5.09 -15.65 9.99
CA TYR A 119 5.33 -17.09 10.10
C TYR A 119 6.00 -17.46 11.41
N VAL A 120 5.87 -18.73 11.78
CA VAL A 120 6.61 -19.42 12.82
C VAL A 120 7.20 -20.71 12.24
N LEU A 121 8.48 -20.97 12.47
CA LEU A 121 9.13 -22.20 12.01
C LEU A 121 8.74 -23.36 12.91
N ALA A 122 8.20 -24.43 12.33
CA ALA A 122 7.72 -25.60 13.07
C ALA A 122 8.82 -26.30 13.88
N PHE A 123 10.08 -26.24 13.43
CA PHE A 123 11.20 -26.96 14.04
C PHE A 123 11.73 -26.35 15.33
N ASN A 124 11.72 -25.02 15.45
CA ASN A 124 12.36 -24.32 16.58
C ASN A 124 11.52 -23.17 17.14
N GLY A 125 10.29 -22.96 16.64
CA GLY A 125 9.41 -21.87 17.07
C GLY A 125 9.88 -20.47 16.67
N GLN A 126 10.89 -20.35 15.81
CA GLN A 126 11.40 -19.05 15.38
C GLN A 126 10.33 -18.30 14.59
N VAL A 127 9.97 -17.11 15.07
CA VAL A 127 8.99 -16.23 14.44
C VAL A 127 9.69 -15.25 13.49
N GLY A 128 9.02 -14.91 12.39
CA GLY A 128 9.47 -13.86 11.49
C GLY A 128 8.35 -13.30 10.61
N SER A 129 8.73 -12.39 9.71
CA SER A 129 7.80 -11.86 8.70
C SER A 129 8.51 -11.62 7.38
N ILE A 130 7.80 -11.87 6.27
CA ILE A 130 8.29 -11.70 4.91
C ILE A 130 7.43 -10.64 4.21
N PRO A 131 8.00 -9.58 3.61
CA PRO A 131 7.24 -8.64 2.80
C PRO A 131 6.58 -9.32 1.60
N ARG A 132 5.39 -8.85 1.21
CA ARG A 132 4.68 -9.32 0.02
C ARG A 132 5.55 -9.26 -1.24
N SER A 133 6.32 -8.17 -1.39
CA SER A 133 7.21 -7.96 -2.54
C SER A 133 8.25 -9.08 -2.69
N VAL A 134 8.77 -9.59 -1.58
CA VAL A 134 9.73 -10.70 -1.55
C VAL A 134 9.06 -12.01 -1.95
N LEU A 135 7.83 -12.29 -1.47
CA LEU A 135 7.10 -13.48 -1.89
C LEU A 135 6.66 -13.41 -3.37
N ALA A 136 6.32 -12.21 -3.85
CA ALA A 136 5.89 -11.99 -5.24
C ALA A 136 7.01 -12.23 -6.26
N SER A 137 8.27 -12.39 -5.85
CA SER A 137 9.38 -12.74 -6.75
C SER A 137 9.29 -14.17 -7.29
N ALA A 138 8.48 -15.03 -6.64
CA ALA A 138 8.19 -16.41 -7.03
C ALA A 138 6.68 -16.69 -6.89
N PRO A 139 5.83 -16.14 -7.78
CA PRO A 139 4.36 -16.21 -7.66
C PRO A 139 3.81 -17.65 -7.75
N GLU A 140 4.56 -18.57 -8.36
CA GLU A 140 4.22 -19.98 -8.42
C GLU A 140 4.56 -20.76 -7.14
N SER A 141 5.32 -20.17 -6.21
CA SER A 141 5.75 -20.81 -4.97
C SER A 141 4.57 -21.11 -4.03
N VAL A 142 4.70 -22.14 -3.22
CA VAL A 142 3.69 -22.48 -2.21
C VAL A 142 3.57 -21.35 -1.18
N LEU A 143 4.70 -20.71 -0.81
CA LEU A 143 4.71 -19.57 0.13
C LEU A 143 3.89 -18.38 -0.36
N TYR A 144 3.99 -18.03 -1.66
CA TYR A 144 3.16 -16.96 -2.21
C TYR A 144 1.68 -17.33 -2.21
N LYS A 145 1.34 -18.58 -2.53
CA LYS A 145 -0.04 -19.07 -2.48
C LYS A 145 -0.62 -19.05 -1.06
N MET A 146 0.17 -19.42 -0.06
CA MET A 146 -0.20 -19.30 1.36
C MET A 146 -0.52 -17.83 1.69
N TYR A 147 0.37 -16.90 1.34
CA TYR A 147 0.14 -15.47 1.57
C TYR A 147 -1.15 -14.96 0.88
N CYS A 148 -1.42 -15.38 -0.35
CA CYS A 148 -2.63 -15.02 -1.08
C CYS A 148 -3.90 -15.73 -0.58
N GLY A 149 -3.81 -16.61 0.42
CA GLY A 149 -4.95 -17.42 0.90
C GLY A 149 -5.43 -18.47 -0.11
N ALA A 150 -4.66 -18.74 -1.16
CA ALA A 150 -4.97 -19.74 -2.17
C ALA A 150 -4.53 -21.17 -1.76
N TRP A 151 -3.89 -21.29 -0.61
CA TRP A 151 -3.43 -22.55 -0.03
C TRP A 151 -3.85 -22.60 1.43
N ASP A 152 -4.42 -23.72 1.87
CA ASP A 152 -4.79 -23.94 3.27
C ASP A 152 -3.59 -24.44 4.07
N TYR A 153 -3.31 -23.84 5.22
CA TYR A 153 -2.14 -24.14 6.03
C TYR A 153 -2.39 -23.96 7.52
N ALA A 154 -1.67 -24.72 8.33
CA ALA A 154 -1.74 -24.66 9.77
C ALA A 154 -1.24 -23.30 10.30
N ARG A 155 -1.92 -22.78 11.31
CA ARG A 155 -1.58 -21.53 11.99
C ARG A 155 -1.39 -21.75 13.48
N ASP A 156 -0.54 -20.93 14.11
CA ASP A 156 -0.41 -20.90 15.56
C ASP A 156 -1.57 -20.13 16.22
N GLU A 157 -1.55 -20.02 17.55
CA GLU A 157 -2.57 -19.32 18.34
C GLU A 157 -2.66 -17.82 17.99
N ASP A 158 -1.57 -17.25 17.46
CA ASP A 158 -1.46 -15.86 17.02
C ASP A 158 -1.83 -15.67 15.54
N GLY A 159 -2.28 -16.73 14.86
CA GLY A 159 -2.70 -16.70 13.46
C GLY A 159 -1.56 -16.67 12.43
N ARG A 160 -0.31 -16.86 12.86
CA ARG A 160 0.89 -16.90 12.00
C ARG A 160 0.97 -18.22 11.26
N ALA A 161 1.53 -18.20 10.06
CA ALA A 161 1.72 -19.42 9.28
C ALA A 161 2.76 -20.34 9.91
N ILE A 162 2.41 -21.61 10.14
CA ILE A 162 3.38 -22.62 10.56
C ILE A 162 4.13 -23.10 9.33
N VAL A 163 5.43 -22.80 9.26
CA VAL A 163 6.30 -23.13 8.14
C VAL A 163 7.17 -24.33 8.51
N THR A 164 7.00 -25.43 7.77
CA THR A 164 7.76 -26.67 7.95
C THR A 164 9.07 -26.61 7.15
N CYS A 165 9.98 -25.73 7.55
CA CYS A 165 11.33 -25.64 6.99
C CYS A 165 12.39 -25.81 8.09
N HIS A 166 13.53 -26.39 7.74
CA HIS A 166 14.68 -26.44 8.64
C HIS A 166 15.24 -25.02 8.89
N PRO A 167 15.53 -24.63 10.14
CA PRO A 167 15.95 -23.27 10.48
C PRO A 167 17.22 -22.84 9.74
N ASP A 168 18.24 -23.71 9.68
CA ASP A 168 19.52 -23.41 9.03
C ASP A 168 19.43 -23.20 7.51
N ARG A 169 18.30 -23.57 6.89
CA ARG A 169 18.08 -23.46 5.44
C ARG A 169 17.05 -22.39 5.10
N TRP A 170 16.26 -21.98 6.09
CA TRP A 170 15.25 -20.95 5.91
C TRP A 170 15.87 -19.61 5.48
N ALA A 171 17.01 -19.24 6.06
CA ALA A 171 17.73 -18.03 5.68
C ALA A 171 18.08 -18.01 4.17
N ALA A 172 18.57 -19.13 3.63
CA ALA A 172 18.90 -19.24 2.20
C ALA A 172 17.66 -19.16 1.29
N ILE A 173 16.52 -19.70 1.74
CA ILE A 173 15.24 -19.54 1.03
C ILE A 173 14.81 -18.08 1.00
N LEU A 174 14.86 -17.40 2.14
CA LEU A 174 14.50 -15.98 2.23
C LEU A 174 15.44 -15.10 1.40
N GLU A 175 16.74 -15.36 1.46
CA GLU A 175 17.74 -14.66 0.66
C GLU A 175 17.52 -14.86 -0.83
N HIS A 176 17.20 -16.10 -1.26
CA HIS A 176 16.85 -16.37 -2.65
C HIS A 176 15.60 -15.61 -3.11
N LEU A 177 14.55 -15.58 -2.28
CA LEU A 177 13.33 -14.84 -2.61
C LEU A 177 13.57 -13.32 -2.69
N ALA A 178 14.44 -12.80 -1.82
CA ALA A 178 14.73 -11.36 -1.77
C ALA A 178 15.67 -10.90 -2.89
N THR A 179 16.69 -11.69 -3.23
CA THR A 179 17.80 -11.26 -4.10
C THR A 179 17.94 -12.09 -5.37
N GLY A 180 17.35 -13.29 -5.42
CA GLY A 180 17.63 -14.29 -6.44
C GLY A 180 19.01 -14.96 -6.31
N ALA A 181 19.75 -14.72 -5.22
CA ALA A 181 21.02 -15.39 -4.95
C ALA A 181 20.80 -16.88 -4.69
N VAL A 182 21.85 -17.69 -4.92
CA VAL A 182 21.85 -19.12 -4.62
C VAL A 182 23.16 -19.46 -3.93
N PRO A 183 23.14 -20.31 -2.88
CA PRO A 183 24.35 -20.74 -2.22
C PRO A 183 25.36 -21.32 -3.22
N LEU A 184 26.64 -20.99 -3.04
CA LEU A 184 27.73 -21.50 -3.88
C LEU A 184 28.03 -22.98 -3.61
N GLN A 185 27.79 -23.42 -2.38
CA GLN A 185 28.03 -24.79 -1.97
C GLN A 185 26.81 -25.66 -2.22
N ARG A 186 27.06 -26.92 -2.57
CA ARG A 186 26.03 -27.92 -2.74
C ARG A 186 25.34 -28.20 -1.40
N ASP A 187 24.01 -28.19 -1.44
CA ASP A 187 23.18 -28.49 -0.28
C ASP A 187 21.95 -29.29 -0.71
N SER A 188 21.97 -30.60 -0.47
CA SER A 188 20.88 -31.51 -0.86
C SER A 188 19.60 -31.26 -0.07
N GLN A 189 19.72 -30.89 1.21
CA GLN A 189 18.57 -30.60 2.06
C GLN A 189 17.88 -29.31 1.63
N LEU A 190 18.65 -28.27 1.29
CA LEU A 190 18.10 -27.06 0.71
C LEU A 190 17.42 -27.33 -0.63
N LEU A 191 17.98 -28.21 -1.47
CA LEU A 191 17.35 -28.59 -2.73
C LEU A 191 15.99 -29.28 -2.52
N GLU A 192 15.88 -30.18 -1.56
CA GLU A 192 14.62 -30.82 -1.20
C GLU A 192 13.58 -29.80 -0.69
N GLN A 193 13.99 -28.88 0.19
CA GLN A 193 13.15 -27.79 0.65
C GLN A 193 12.72 -26.88 -0.51
N ALA A 194 13.63 -26.51 -1.41
CA ALA A 194 13.32 -25.69 -2.57
C ALA A 194 12.30 -26.37 -3.51
N ARG A 195 12.38 -27.69 -3.67
CA ARG A 195 11.39 -28.48 -4.42
C ARG A 195 10.04 -28.49 -3.71
N PHE A 196 10.03 -28.72 -2.40
CA PHE A 196 8.80 -28.69 -1.59
C PHE A 196 8.06 -27.36 -1.71
N TRP A 197 8.77 -26.24 -1.59
CA TRP A 197 8.19 -24.89 -1.72
C TRP A 197 7.93 -24.45 -3.17
N ASN A 198 8.21 -25.31 -4.17
CA ASN A 198 8.12 -25.02 -5.60
C ASN A 198 8.92 -23.76 -6.03
N LEU A 199 10.13 -23.59 -5.49
CA LEU A 199 11.05 -22.50 -5.82
C LEU A 199 11.88 -22.86 -7.06
N ARG A 200 11.24 -22.87 -8.23
CA ARG A 200 11.80 -23.40 -9.49
C ARG A 200 13.17 -22.82 -9.85
N ARG A 201 13.36 -21.52 -9.65
CA ARG A 201 14.65 -20.85 -9.92
C ARG A 201 15.77 -21.35 -9.00
N LEU A 202 15.49 -21.49 -7.70
CA LEU A 202 16.43 -22.04 -6.73
C LEU A 202 16.75 -23.51 -7.04
N VAL A 203 15.72 -24.33 -7.29
CA VAL A 203 15.87 -25.74 -7.66
C VAL A 203 16.78 -25.89 -8.87
N ALA A 204 16.52 -25.16 -9.95
CA ALA A 204 17.31 -25.26 -11.18
C ALA A 204 18.80 -24.92 -10.96
N ARG A 205 19.10 -23.96 -10.06
CA ARG A 205 20.48 -23.58 -9.75
C ARG A 205 21.16 -24.55 -8.77
N LEU A 206 20.47 -25.06 -7.76
CA LEU A 206 21.01 -26.07 -6.84
C LEU A 206 21.24 -27.42 -7.55
N GLU A 207 20.37 -27.79 -8.49
CA GLU A 207 20.59 -28.95 -9.37
C GLU A 207 21.78 -28.74 -10.30
N ALA A 208 22.02 -27.50 -10.74
CA ALA A 208 23.22 -27.17 -11.51
C ALA A 208 24.50 -27.25 -10.65
N LEU A 209 24.39 -27.26 -9.32
CA LEU A 209 25.50 -27.46 -8.37
C LEU A 209 25.64 -28.91 -7.89
N THR A 210 24.78 -29.83 -8.35
CA THR A 210 24.92 -31.25 -8.06
C THR A 210 25.46 -31.98 -9.29
N PRO A 211 26.70 -32.51 -9.25
CA PRO A 211 27.16 -33.44 -10.26
C PRO A 211 26.20 -34.63 -10.33
N GLY A 212 25.75 -34.98 -11.53
CA GLY A 212 24.80 -36.06 -11.67
C GLY A 212 24.12 -36.13 -13.02
N VAL A 213 23.25 -37.13 -13.15
CA VAL A 213 22.51 -37.40 -14.38
C VAL A 213 21.03 -37.41 -14.10
N THR A 214 20.28 -36.59 -14.84
CA THR A 214 18.82 -36.65 -14.87
C THR A 214 18.38 -37.25 -16.19
N VAL A 215 17.73 -38.42 -16.13
CA VAL A 215 17.18 -39.09 -17.31
C VAL A 215 15.67 -38.85 -17.36
N ARG A 216 15.17 -38.33 -18.48
CA ARG A 216 13.73 -38.10 -18.72
C ARG A 216 13.31 -38.80 -20.00
N ASN A 217 12.10 -39.35 -20.00
CA ASN A 217 11.50 -39.91 -21.20
C ASN A 217 11.16 -38.77 -22.17
N ASP A 218 11.56 -38.91 -23.42
CA ASP A 218 11.34 -37.92 -24.46
C ASP A 218 10.18 -38.36 -25.35
N ARG A 219 8.99 -37.86 -25.04
CA ARG A 219 7.75 -38.27 -25.70
C ARG A 219 7.73 -37.93 -27.18
N ASP A 220 8.44 -36.87 -27.57
CA ASP A 220 8.40 -36.34 -28.93
C ASP A 220 9.30 -37.12 -29.89
N GLU A 221 10.40 -37.71 -29.38
CA GLU A 221 11.42 -38.40 -30.20
C GLU A 221 11.44 -39.93 -29.98
N MET A 222 10.44 -40.50 -29.30
CA MET A 222 10.37 -41.93 -28.98
C MET A 222 11.66 -42.43 -28.28
N GLY A 223 12.24 -41.60 -27.39
CA GLY A 223 13.57 -41.79 -26.83
C GLY A 223 13.71 -41.32 -25.38
N PHE A 224 14.92 -40.97 -24.97
CA PHE A 224 15.18 -40.39 -23.66
C PHE A 224 16.17 -39.23 -23.77
N LYS A 225 16.01 -38.23 -22.91
CA LYS A 225 16.97 -37.13 -22.71
C LYS A 225 17.70 -37.36 -21.40
N ALA A 226 19.00 -37.58 -21.48
CA ALA A 226 19.88 -37.57 -20.31
C ALA A 226 20.57 -36.20 -20.22
N ARG A 227 20.29 -35.46 -19.14
CA ARG A 227 21.02 -34.24 -18.81
C ARG A 227 22.07 -34.57 -17.77
N LEU A 228 23.33 -34.40 -18.15
CA LEU A 228 24.46 -34.57 -17.26
C LEU A 228 24.97 -33.20 -16.83
N THR A 229 25.25 -33.07 -15.54
CA THR A 229 25.82 -31.88 -14.94
C THR A 229 27.13 -32.27 -14.27
N PHE A 230 28.19 -31.52 -14.56
CA PHE A 230 29.47 -31.60 -13.85
C PHE A 230 29.70 -30.22 -13.21
N VAL A 231 30.12 -30.21 -11.95
CA VAL A 231 30.19 -28.99 -11.13
C VAL A 231 31.63 -28.88 -10.68
N ASP A 232 32.38 -28.03 -11.37
CA ASP A 232 33.85 -27.90 -11.24
C ASP A 232 34.63 -29.10 -11.81
N VAL A 233 34.54 -29.24 -13.15
CA VAL A 233 35.27 -30.25 -13.93
C VAL A 233 36.75 -30.24 -13.58
N THR A 234 37.33 -29.06 -13.36
CA THR A 234 38.76 -28.86 -13.08
C THR A 234 39.19 -29.36 -11.71
N SER A 235 38.49 -29.01 -10.63
CA SER A 235 38.87 -29.53 -9.31
C SER A 235 38.63 -31.03 -9.17
N GLU A 236 37.58 -31.57 -9.81
CA GLU A 236 37.37 -33.01 -9.84
C GLU A 236 38.40 -33.74 -10.73
N TYR A 237 38.78 -33.16 -11.87
CA TYR A 237 39.81 -33.72 -12.74
C TYR A 237 41.18 -33.84 -12.04
N ASP A 238 41.57 -32.80 -11.28
CA ASP A 238 42.81 -32.79 -10.50
C ASP A 238 42.77 -33.83 -9.37
N LYS A 239 41.59 -34.05 -8.76
CA LYS A 239 41.41 -34.98 -7.65
C LYS A 239 41.38 -36.45 -8.08
N TYR A 240 40.74 -36.76 -9.21
CA TYR A 240 40.43 -38.13 -9.63
C TYR A 240 41.36 -38.72 -10.71
N GLY A 241 42.39 -37.98 -11.15
CA GLY A 241 43.44 -38.54 -11.98
C GLY A 241 43.02 -38.72 -13.45
N ALA A 242 42.77 -37.60 -14.12
CA ALA A 242 42.59 -37.46 -15.57
C ALA A 242 41.27 -37.97 -16.19
N GLU A 243 40.34 -38.51 -15.40
CA GLU A 243 39.05 -38.97 -15.91
C GLU A 243 37.92 -38.71 -14.92
N LEU A 244 36.96 -37.89 -15.33
CA LEU A 244 35.69 -37.73 -14.64
C LEU A 244 34.62 -38.55 -15.36
N SER A 245 33.83 -39.34 -14.63
CA SER A 245 32.78 -40.12 -15.27
C SER A 245 31.50 -40.23 -14.46
N LEU A 246 30.39 -40.22 -15.18
CA LEU A 246 29.06 -40.42 -14.65
C LEU A 246 28.40 -41.58 -15.38
N THR A 247 27.86 -42.52 -14.60
CA THR A 247 27.07 -43.63 -15.14
C THR A 247 25.59 -43.40 -14.90
N TYR A 248 24.76 -43.86 -15.83
CA TYR A 248 23.31 -43.76 -15.69
C TYR A 248 22.59 -44.87 -16.42
N ALA A 249 21.42 -45.24 -15.88
CA ALA A 249 20.52 -46.19 -16.51
C ALA A 249 19.43 -45.46 -17.30
N THR A 250 19.09 -46.02 -18.46
CA THR A 250 17.94 -45.59 -19.28
C THR A 250 16.66 -46.27 -18.85
N PRO A 251 15.47 -45.80 -19.30
CA PRO A 251 14.20 -46.49 -19.02
C PRO A 251 14.20 -47.97 -19.43
N GLY A 252 14.96 -48.35 -20.46
CA GLY A 252 15.16 -49.73 -20.89
C GLY A 252 16.19 -50.53 -20.06
N LYS A 253 16.58 -50.03 -18.87
CA LYS A 253 17.61 -50.60 -17.98
C LYS A 253 19.00 -50.78 -18.63
N ARG A 254 19.29 -50.05 -19.70
CA ARG A 254 20.63 -50.03 -20.31
C ARG A 254 21.49 -48.99 -19.65
N TRP A 255 22.75 -49.34 -19.40
CA TRP A 255 23.70 -48.47 -18.73
C TRP A 255 24.54 -47.70 -19.74
N TRP A 256 24.83 -46.46 -19.38
CA TRP A 256 25.63 -45.52 -20.15
C TRP A 256 26.66 -44.90 -19.22
N LYS A 257 27.83 -44.60 -19.77
CA LYS A 257 28.87 -43.80 -19.11
C LYS A 257 29.10 -42.56 -19.94
N VAL A 258 29.14 -41.40 -19.31
CA VAL A 258 29.75 -40.22 -19.91
C VAL A 258 31.05 -39.98 -19.20
N LYS A 259 32.09 -39.79 -20.00
CA LYS A 259 33.45 -39.55 -19.59
C LYS A 259 33.84 -38.14 -20.01
N VAL A 260 34.51 -37.42 -19.13
CA VAL A 260 35.17 -36.16 -19.40
C VAL A 260 36.65 -36.38 -19.11
N ASP A 261 37.49 -36.21 -20.12
CA ASP A 261 38.94 -36.38 -20.02
C ASP A 261 39.68 -35.26 -20.77
N LYS A 262 41.00 -35.38 -20.88
CA LYS A 262 41.85 -34.42 -21.62
C LYS A 262 41.53 -34.30 -23.11
N ASP A 263 40.86 -35.28 -23.71
CA ASP A 263 40.59 -35.33 -25.14
C ASP A 263 39.19 -34.78 -25.45
N GLY A 264 38.24 -34.90 -24.54
CA GLY A 264 36.88 -34.42 -24.76
C GLY A 264 35.84 -34.82 -23.71
N VAL A 265 34.57 -34.69 -24.10
CA VAL A 265 33.43 -35.31 -23.43
C VAL A 265 32.87 -36.39 -24.34
N PHE A 266 32.84 -37.63 -23.87
CA PHE A 266 32.40 -38.77 -24.64
C PHE A 266 31.37 -39.61 -23.89
N GLN A 267 30.41 -40.16 -24.61
CA GLN A 267 29.42 -41.09 -24.13
C GLN A 267 29.72 -42.50 -24.64
N TYR A 268 29.60 -43.48 -23.75
CA TYR A 268 29.86 -44.90 -24.02
C TYR A 268 28.67 -45.74 -23.54
N PRO A 269 28.26 -46.77 -24.29
CA PRO A 269 27.42 -47.83 -23.75
C PRO A 269 28.22 -48.63 -22.71
N LEU A 270 27.62 -48.91 -21.56
CA LEU A 270 28.20 -49.77 -20.53
C LEU A 270 27.58 -51.17 -20.61
N TRP A 271 28.45 -52.16 -20.58
CA TRP A 271 28.09 -53.57 -20.50
C TRP A 271 28.02 -53.94 -19.02
N THR A 272 26.84 -54.35 -18.54
CA THR A 272 26.74 -55.00 -17.24
C THR A 272 26.62 -56.51 -17.44
N PRO A 273 27.17 -57.34 -16.54
CA PRO A 273 27.08 -58.80 -16.65
C PRO A 273 25.64 -59.32 -16.86
N ASP A 274 24.66 -58.57 -16.35
CA ASP A 274 23.24 -58.93 -16.38
C ASP A 274 22.50 -58.49 -17.66
N THR A 275 23.13 -57.71 -18.55
CA THR A 275 22.47 -57.19 -19.77
C THR A 275 23.05 -57.78 -21.05
N LYS A 276 22.43 -58.85 -21.54
CA LYS A 276 22.63 -59.31 -22.94
C LYS A 276 22.01 -58.28 -23.89
N LEU A 277 22.84 -57.39 -24.44
CA LEU A 277 22.40 -56.41 -25.42
C LEU A 277 22.17 -57.10 -26.78
N ARG A 278 20.89 -57.28 -27.14
CA ARG A 278 20.50 -57.47 -28.53
C ARG A 278 20.97 -56.25 -29.33
N LYS A 279 21.41 -56.45 -30.59
CA LYS A 279 21.84 -55.40 -31.52
C LYS A 279 21.05 -54.11 -31.31
N VAL A 280 21.72 -53.03 -30.90
CA VAL A 280 21.07 -51.75 -30.64
C VAL A 280 21.45 -50.76 -31.70
N THR A 281 20.43 -50.17 -32.31
CA THR A 281 20.55 -49.02 -33.20
C THR A 281 20.28 -47.76 -32.40
N VAL A 282 21.26 -46.88 -32.25
CA VAL A 282 21.10 -45.61 -31.52
C VAL A 282 21.29 -44.45 -32.48
N ARG A 283 20.28 -43.59 -32.56
CA ARG A 283 20.44 -42.23 -33.09
C ARG A 283 20.68 -41.31 -31.90
N SER A 284 21.84 -40.65 -31.88
CA SER A 284 22.27 -39.86 -30.74
C SER A 284 22.44 -38.40 -31.14
N LYS A 285 21.82 -37.51 -30.36
CA LYS A 285 22.08 -36.08 -30.38
C LYS A 285 22.76 -35.69 -29.08
N PHE A 286 24.02 -35.29 -29.17
CA PHE A 286 24.82 -34.95 -27.99
C PHE A 286 24.98 -33.44 -27.87
N GLY A 287 24.26 -32.87 -26.89
CA GLY A 287 24.31 -31.45 -26.55
C GLY A 287 25.30 -31.16 -25.42
N LEU A 288 26.22 -30.23 -25.63
CA LEU A 288 27.15 -29.72 -24.61
C LEU A 288 26.84 -28.25 -24.33
N LEU A 289 26.61 -27.89 -23.07
CA LEU A 289 26.50 -26.49 -22.64
C LEU A 289 27.84 -26.05 -22.05
N LEU A 290 28.59 -25.24 -22.80
CA LEU A 290 29.90 -24.76 -22.43
C LEU A 290 29.91 -23.23 -22.39
N HIS A 291 30.29 -22.62 -21.25
CA HIS A 291 30.28 -21.17 -21.03
C HIS A 291 29.00 -20.44 -21.50
N GLY A 292 27.83 -21.04 -21.24
CA GLY A 292 26.53 -20.49 -21.64
C GLY A 292 26.15 -20.73 -23.11
N ARG A 293 27.05 -21.30 -23.92
CA ARG A 293 26.82 -21.64 -25.33
C ARG A 293 26.41 -23.10 -25.45
N ARG A 294 25.34 -23.38 -26.20
CA ARG A 294 24.90 -24.75 -26.50
C ARG A 294 25.51 -25.22 -27.81
N LEU A 295 26.25 -26.31 -27.75
CA LEU A 295 26.86 -27.00 -28.88
C LEU A 295 26.12 -28.31 -29.08
N PHE A 296 25.86 -28.69 -30.32
CA PHE A 296 25.19 -29.94 -30.67
C PHE A 296 26.03 -30.69 -31.67
N ALA A 297 26.19 -31.99 -31.45
CA ALA A 297 26.67 -32.92 -32.46
C ALA A 297 25.56 -33.94 -32.71
N ASP A 298 25.09 -33.98 -33.95
CA ASP A 298 24.21 -35.04 -34.43
C ASP A 298 25.09 -36.15 -34.97
N TRP A 299 24.93 -37.36 -34.44
CA TRP A 299 25.70 -38.52 -34.88
C TRP A 299 24.83 -39.39 -35.77
N GLU A 300 25.43 -39.92 -36.83
CA GLU A 300 24.80 -40.96 -37.64
C GLU A 300 24.42 -42.15 -36.77
N THR A 301 23.41 -42.87 -37.24
CA THR A 301 22.90 -44.04 -36.55
C THR A 301 23.99 -45.10 -36.41
N GLN A 302 24.31 -45.47 -35.17
CA GLN A 302 25.30 -46.50 -34.88
C GLN A 302 24.64 -47.79 -34.41
N GLU A 303 25.18 -48.92 -34.88
CA GLU A 303 24.79 -50.25 -34.44
C GLU A 303 25.81 -50.84 -33.48
N PHE A 304 25.36 -51.23 -32.29
CA PHE A 304 26.20 -51.86 -31.28
C PHE A 304 25.97 -53.37 -31.29
N SER A 305 27.03 -54.12 -31.60
CA SER A 305 27.07 -55.58 -31.49
C SER A 305 27.84 -56.00 -30.24
N GLU A 306 27.49 -57.17 -29.71
CA GLU A 306 28.14 -57.78 -28.55
C GLU A 306 29.67 -57.83 -28.69
N GLY A 307 30.40 -57.35 -27.67
CA GLY A 307 31.86 -57.50 -27.56
C GLY A 307 32.74 -56.40 -28.20
N LYS A 308 32.19 -55.33 -28.79
CA LYS A 308 32.98 -54.18 -29.27
C LYS A 308 32.70 -52.94 -28.42
N VAL A 309 33.62 -52.60 -27.51
CA VAL A 309 33.52 -51.43 -26.60
C VAL A 309 34.25 -50.20 -27.14
N GLU A 310 34.70 -50.25 -28.39
CA GLU A 310 35.67 -49.32 -28.99
C GLU A 310 35.59 -47.83 -28.64
N LYS A 311 34.45 -47.24 -29.03
CA LYS A 311 34.44 -45.84 -29.47
C LYS A 311 33.28 -45.10 -28.85
N GLY A 312 33.61 -44.28 -27.85
CA GLY A 312 32.68 -43.28 -27.35
C GLY A 312 32.43 -42.21 -28.42
N TRP A 313 31.26 -41.58 -28.36
CA TRP A 313 30.91 -40.44 -29.20
C TRP A 313 30.75 -39.19 -28.35
N GLY A 314 31.13 -38.04 -28.89
CA GLY A 314 30.97 -36.78 -28.19
C GLY A 314 31.91 -35.72 -28.74
N HIS A 315 32.14 -34.67 -27.97
CA HIS A 315 32.91 -33.51 -28.43
C HIS A 315 34.36 -33.64 -28.00
N ARG A 316 35.29 -33.53 -28.96
CA ARG A 316 36.70 -33.33 -28.65
C ARG A 316 36.95 -31.87 -28.31
N TRP A 317 37.82 -31.60 -27.35
CA TRP A 317 38.15 -30.21 -27.00
C TRP A 317 38.85 -29.49 -28.15
N SER A 318 39.73 -30.19 -28.88
CA SER A 318 40.43 -29.67 -30.06
C SER A 318 39.48 -29.14 -31.12
N ASP A 319 38.39 -29.86 -31.38
CA ASP A 319 37.42 -29.52 -32.44
C ASP A 319 36.60 -28.29 -32.06
N LEU A 320 36.50 -28.01 -30.76
CA LEU A 320 35.82 -26.83 -30.21
C LEU A 320 36.78 -25.65 -29.99
N GLY A 321 38.08 -25.83 -30.18
CA GLY A 321 39.10 -24.82 -29.88
C GLY A 321 39.33 -24.58 -28.39
N TYR A 322 39.08 -25.60 -27.55
CA TYR A 322 39.31 -25.55 -26.10
C TYR A 322 40.36 -26.58 -25.68
N SER A 323 40.91 -26.40 -24.48
CA SER A 323 41.56 -27.46 -23.70
C SER A 323 40.85 -27.63 -22.36
N ILE A 324 41.04 -28.77 -21.70
CA ILE A 324 40.40 -29.03 -20.40
C ILE A 324 40.78 -27.99 -19.33
N HIS A 325 42.00 -27.43 -19.40
CA HIS A 325 42.47 -26.40 -18.47
C HIS A 325 41.81 -25.04 -18.70
N GLN A 326 41.33 -24.76 -19.92
CA GLN A 326 40.59 -23.53 -20.23
C GLN A 326 39.15 -23.57 -19.71
N LEU A 327 38.71 -24.70 -19.19
CA LEU A 327 37.41 -24.85 -18.53
C LEU A 327 37.44 -24.31 -17.09
N ASP A 328 38.61 -23.98 -16.53
CA ASP A 328 38.74 -23.41 -15.18
C ASP A 328 38.31 -21.93 -15.18
N PRO A 329 37.19 -21.56 -14.52
CA PRO A 329 36.77 -20.16 -14.42
C PRO A 329 37.76 -19.29 -13.62
N LYS A 330 38.71 -19.87 -12.88
CA LYS A 330 39.75 -19.13 -12.14
C LYS A 330 40.95 -18.78 -13.00
N ALA A 331 41.11 -19.40 -14.17
CA ALA A 331 42.06 -18.94 -15.18
C ALA A 331 41.52 -17.62 -15.74
N GLY A 332 41.95 -16.50 -15.16
CA GLY A 332 41.45 -15.17 -15.54
C GLY A 332 41.55 -14.91 -17.05
N PRO A 333 40.84 -13.88 -17.57
CA PRO A 333 40.74 -13.60 -19.01
C PRO A 333 42.09 -13.31 -19.72
N GLY A 334 43.20 -13.21 -19.00
CA GLY A 334 44.56 -13.08 -19.53
C GLY A 334 45.25 -14.38 -19.94
N GLY A 335 44.62 -15.55 -19.75
CA GLY A 335 45.18 -16.87 -20.07
C GLY A 335 44.83 -17.42 -21.46
N ILE A 336 44.20 -16.63 -22.34
CA ILE A 336 44.00 -17.04 -23.74
C ILE A 336 45.31 -16.77 -24.49
N THR A 337 46.31 -17.61 -24.26
CA THR A 337 47.48 -17.69 -25.14
C THR A 337 47.01 -18.17 -26.51
N THR A 338 46.89 -17.20 -27.43
CA THR A 338 46.79 -17.32 -28.91
C THR A 338 45.88 -18.43 -29.46
N PRO A 339 44.87 -18.13 -30.30
CA PRO A 339 44.11 -19.17 -30.97
C PRO A 339 45.08 -20.08 -31.74
N PHE A 340 45.00 -21.40 -31.48
CA PHE A 340 45.61 -22.39 -32.35
C PHE A 340 45.19 -22.06 -33.79
N PRO A 341 46.12 -22.10 -34.77
CA PRO A 341 45.76 -21.84 -36.15
C PRO A 341 44.61 -22.77 -36.54
N ALA A 342 43.52 -22.17 -37.03
CA ALA A 342 42.35 -22.89 -37.49
C ALA A 342 42.80 -24.02 -38.43
N CYS A 343 42.63 -25.26 -37.98
CA CYS A 343 42.67 -26.39 -38.89
C CYS A 343 41.49 -26.19 -39.84
N ASN A 344 41.79 -25.82 -41.08
CA ASN A 344 40.79 -25.85 -42.15
C ASN A 344 40.24 -27.28 -42.23
N PRO A 345 38.92 -27.48 -42.14
CA PRO A 345 38.34 -28.79 -42.39
C PRO A 345 38.48 -29.16 -43.88
N PRO A 346 38.61 -30.45 -44.22
CA PRO A 346 38.49 -30.93 -45.60
C PRO A 346 37.08 -30.77 -46.18
#